data_AF-A0A917Q544-F1
#
_entry.id   AF-A0A917Q544-F1
#
_cell.length_a   1.000
_cell.length_b   1.000
_cell.length_c   1.000
_cell.angle_alpha   90.00
_cell.angle_beta   90.00
_cell.angle_gamma   90.00
#
_symmetry.space_group_name_H-M   'P 1'
#
loop_
_entity.id
_entity.type
_entity.pdbx_description
1 polymer ?
#
loop_
_entity_poly.entity_id
_entity_poly.type
_entity_poly.pdbx_seq_one_letter_code
_entity_poly.pdbx_strand_id
1 'polypeptide(L)'
;MTTLPRHLAACALALALVVPAATPSLAQTTSPDPAASAPEVRPAEQVTFLPGASIGVAPLPGMRPSTRFLGFENPQDGTFIALITAPAEEWEAISTRYAPENLPAQGFAEPMREPVEIEGATEAFMVSGEQRLQQSLTVDKWVVAARTPDQTAIVIAQRVPLQPAYTRQAIEAALGTIALREPPGLEDQIGALPFAIGDRAGFRPVRVTGGNSVLFTEGEDNVVEEADQPVVIVAASQEISPPEDRRDDFARRALNGLAGLENIRIERAETFRQDNADWHEAVATATERSGVPVVVQQTIRFLDQGFIRVIAVARAEERDTWAPRFRTLADSLTPR
;
A
#
# COMPACT_ATOMS: atom_id res chain seq x y z
N MET A 1 7.21 -34.85 2.18
CA MET A 1 6.66 -33.95 1.14
C MET A 1 5.33 -33.45 1.67
N THR A 2 5.40 -32.39 2.47
CA THR A 2 4.30 -31.89 3.29
C THR A 2 3.75 -30.66 2.58
N THR A 3 2.51 -30.79 2.10
CA THR A 3 1.72 -29.77 1.43
C THR A 3 1.52 -28.55 2.35
N LEU A 4 1.97 -27.37 1.90
CA LEU A 4 1.58 -26.09 2.51
C LEU A 4 0.06 -25.85 2.34
N PRO A 5 -0.63 -25.27 3.33
CA PRO A 5 -2.04 -24.96 3.24
C PRO A 5 -2.32 -23.80 2.24
N ARG A 6 -3.46 -23.91 1.55
CA ARG A 6 -3.90 -23.15 0.36
C ARG A 6 -4.44 -21.72 0.63
N HIS A 7 -4.13 -21.08 1.75
CA HIS A 7 -4.83 -19.85 2.19
C HIS A 7 -4.18 -18.51 1.80
N LEU A 8 -3.55 -18.39 0.61
CA LEU A 8 -2.87 -17.14 0.21
C LEU A 8 -3.23 -16.68 -1.22
N ALA A 9 -4.50 -16.81 -1.59
CA ALA A 9 -4.95 -16.41 -2.92
C ALA A 9 -5.41 -14.94 -3.03
N ALA A 10 -6.03 -14.34 -2.01
CA ALA A 10 -6.71 -13.04 -2.19
C ALA A 10 -5.98 -11.79 -1.66
N CYS A 11 -5.04 -11.90 -0.71
CA CYS A 11 -4.37 -10.72 -0.12
C CYS A 11 -3.13 -10.23 -0.89
N ALA A 12 -2.69 -10.94 -1.92
CA ALA A 12 -1.48 -10.58 -2.67
C ALA A 12 -1.66 -9.41 -3.65
N LEU A 13 -2.90 -8.99 -3.97
CA LEU A 13 -3.12 -7.85 -4.86
C LEU A 13 -2.92 -6.47 -4.19
N ALA A 14 -2.98 -6.40 -2.85
CA ALA A 14 -2.94 -5.11 -2.14
C ALA A 14 -1.59 -4.77 -1.49
N LEU A 15 -0.62 -5.70 -1.48
CA LEU A 15 0.69 -5.51 -0.81
C LEU A 15 1.89 -5.45 -1.76
N ALA A 16 1.66 -5.19 -3.05
CA ALA A 16 2.70 -4.92 -4.03
C ALA A 16 2.77 -3.42 -4.38
N LEU A 17 2.71 -2.53 -3.38
CA LEU A 17 3.41 -1.24 -3.53
C LEU A 17 4.89 -1.54 -3.31
N VAL A 18 5.55 -1.96 -4.39
CA VAL A 18 6.97 -1.63 -4.55
C VAL A 18 7.01 -0.12 -4.47
N VAL A 19 7.37 0.43 -3.31
CA VAL A 19 7.85 1.80 -3.23
C VAL A 19 9.13 1.82 -4.06
N PRO A 20 9.17 2.42 -5.27
CA PRO A 20 10.45 2.63 -5.91
C PRO A 20 11.27 3.52 -4.97
N ALA A 21 12.54 3.15 -4.80
CA ALA A 21 13.51 3.99 -4.10
C ALA A 21 13.45 5.40 -4.71
N ALA A 22 13.09 6.40 -3.90
CA ALA A 22 13.17 7.79 -4.31
C ALA A 22 14.62 8.07 -4.71
N THR A 23 14.83 8.52 -5.94
CA THR A 23 16.13 9.07 -6.36
C THR A 23 16.23 10.47 -5.75
N PRO A 24 17.19 10.74 -4.84
CA PRO A 24 17.33 12.07 -4.29
C PRO A 24 17.76 13.03 -5.40
N SER A 25 16.94 14.06 -5.65
CA SER A 25 17.33 15.19 -6.47
C SER A 25 18.16 16.13 -5.60
N LEU A 26 19.47 16.19 -5.86
CA LEU A 26 20.39 17.11 -5.19
C LEU A 26 20.13 18.54 -5.65
N ALA A 27 19.16 19.22 -5.04
CA ALA A 27 19.02 20.67 -5.15
C ALA A 27 20.02 21.33 -4.19
N GLN A 28 21.02 22.01 -4.75
CA GLN A 28 21.91 22.87 -3.97
C GLN A 28 21.11 24.08 -3.47
N THR A 29 20.96 24.19 -2.15
CA THR A 29 20.48 25.43 -1.54
C THR A 29 21.36 25.80 -0.37
N THR A 30 21.78 27.06 -0.39
CA THR A 30 22.64 27.78 0.54
C THR A 30 22.21 27.67 2.00
N SER A 31 23.18 27.48 2.88
CA SER A 31 23.05 27.29 4.33
C SER A 31 22.33 28.44 5.05
N PRO A 32 21.49 28.12 6.06
CA PRO A 32 21.25 29.00 7.20
C PRO A 32 22.04 28.57 8.45
N ASP A 33 22.19 29.53 9.37
CA ASP A 33 22.94 29.55 10.63
C ASP A 33 22.77 28.35 11.60
N PRO A 34 23.75 28.10 12.49
CA PRO A 34 23.70 27.04 13.49
C PRO A 34 22.94 27.52 14.73
N ALA A 35 21.64 27.22 14.81
CA ALA A 35 20.85 27.45 16.02
C ALA A 35 19.97 26.23 16.34
N ALA A 36 20.34 25.57 17.44
CA ALA A 36 19.61 24.52 18.16
C ALA A 36 19.33 23.22 17.39
N SER A 37 20.18 22.22 17.61
CA SER A 37 19.86 20.81 17.35
C SER A 37 18.60 20.43 18.13
N ALA A 38 17.46 20.39 17.45
CA ALA A 38 16.23 19.84 18.04
C ALA A 38 16.51 18.38 18.45
N PRO A 39 15.95 17.89 19.57
CA PRO A 39 16.13 16.51 19.97
C PRO A 39 15.66 15.59 18.84
N GLU A 40 16.52 14.64 18.46
CA GLU A 40 16.28 13.68 17.37
C GLU A 40 15.07 12.78 17.67
N VAL A 41 14.63 12.72 18.94
CA VAL A 41 13.50 11.94 19.43
C VAL A 41 12.41 12.87 19.94
N ARG A 42 11.17 12.63 19.49
CA ARG A 42 9.98 13.31 20.02
C ARG A 42 9.33 12.47 21.13
N PRO A 43 8.78 13.09 22.19
CA PRO A 43 8.11 12.37 23.26
C PRO A 43 6.83 11.67 22.77
N ALA A 44 6.43 10.58 23.44
CA ALA A 44 5.22 9.81 23.14
C ALA A 44 3.92 10.66 23.19
N GLU A 45 3.92 11.78 23.91
CA GLU A 45 2.82 12.75 23.92
C GLU A 45 2.57 13.42 22.55
N GLN A 46 3.48 13.26 21.59
CA GLN A 46 3.37 13.79 20.21
C GLN A 46 2.95 12.74 19.18
N VAL A 47 2.39 11.61 19.64
CA VAL A 47 1.76 10.63 18.75
C VAL A 47 0.74 11.30 17.85
N THR A 48 0.90 11.10 16.55
CA THR A 48 0.01 11.64 15.52
C THR A 48 -0.70 10.48 14.82
N PHE A 49 -2.03 10.52 14.79
CA PHE A 49 -2.84 9.64 13.96
C PHE A 49 -3.18 10.36 12.66
N LEU A 50 -2.79 9.76 11.52
CA LEU A 50 -3.17 10.28 10.21
C LEU A 50 -4.68 10.09 9.97
N PRO A 51 -5.31 10.89 9.09
CA PRO A 51 -6.70 10.68 8.70
C PRO A 51 -6.96 9.24 8.25
N GLY A 52 -8.01 8.61 8.79
CA GLY A 52 -8.36 7.22 8.50
C GLY A 52 -7.44 6.16 9.15
N ALA A 53 -6.38 6.54 9.87
CA ALA A 53 -5.45 5.59 10.50
C ALA A 53 -5.91 5.13 11.88
N SER A 54 -5.71 3.85 12.17
CA SER A 54 -5.85 3.24 13.51
C SER A 54 -4.51 3.11 14.25
N ILE A 55 -3.40 3.41 13.56
CA ILE A 55 -2.03 3.37 14.08
C ILE A 55 -1.52 4.81 14.16
N GLY A 56 -0.96 5.17 15.31
CA GLY A 56 -0.30 6.45 15.54
C GLY A 56 1.18 6.24 15.88
N VAL A 57 2.01 7.21 15.49
CA VAL A 57 3.43 7.28 15.88
C VAL A 57 3.81 8.74 16.13
N ALA A 58 4.80 8.99 16.97
CA ALA A 58 5.45 10.29 17.04
C ALA A 58 6.53 10.38 15.93
N PRO A 59 6.31 11.16 14.86
CA PRO A 59 7.26 11.22 13.75
C PRO A 59 8.56 11.89 14.17
N LEU A 60 9.67 11.50 13.55
CA LEU A 60 10.98 12.11 13.78
C LEU A 60 11.01 13.58 13.31
N PRO A 61 11.89 14.44 13.85
CA PRO A 61 12.04 15.83 13.42
C PRO A 61 12.35 15.92 11.92
N GLY A 62 11.58 16.71 11.16
CA GLY A 62 11.76 16.85 9.71
C GLY A 62 10.95 15.86 8.86
N MET A 63 10.39 14.81 9.46
CA MET A 63 9.39 13.98 8.78
C MET A 63 8.06 14.73 8.62
N ARG A 64 7.39 14.45 7.51
CA ARG A 64 6.03 14.93 7.19
C ARG A 64 5.14 13.75 6.82
N PRO A 65 3.80 13.87 6.94
CA PRO A 65 2.89 12.88 6.36
C PRO A 65 3.24 12.63 4.89
N SER A 66 3.39 11.36 4.53
CA SER A 66 3.66 11.00 3.14
C SER A 66 2.40 11.20 2.31
N THR A 67 2.61 11.61 1.07
CA THR A 67 1.55 11.69 0.07
C THR A 67 1.41 10.39 -0.74
N ARG A 68 2.33 9.43 -0.55
CA ARG A 68 2.41 8.22 -1.39
C ARG A 68 1.96 6.95 -0.68
N PHE A 69 1.94 6.97 0.64
CA PHE A 69 1.49 5.87 1.49
C PHE A 69 1.00 6.44 2.83
N LEU A 70 0.18 5.68 3.55
CA LEU A 70 -0.20 6.04 4.91
C LEU A 70 1.03 5.95 5.83
N GLY A 71 1.55 7.09 6.25
CA GLY A 71 2.75 7.15 7.09
C GLY A 71 3.47 8.49 7.00
N PHE A 72 4.75 8.48 7.38
CA PHE A 72 5.61 9.65 7.43
C PHE A 72 6.88 9.42 6.61
N GLU A 73 7.39 10.46 5.96
CA GLU A 73 8.66 10.40 5.22
C GLU A 73 9.49 11.66 5.43
N ASN A 74 10.80 11.51 5.37
CA ASN A 74 11.74 12.60 5.22
C ASN A 74 12.18 12.68 3.75
N PRO A 75 11.76 13.71 2.99
CA PRO A 75 12.10 13.82 1.58
C PRO A 75 13.60 14.10 1.33
N GLN A 76 14.36 14.52 2.35
CA GLN A 76 15.77 14.87 2.21
C GLN A 76 16.69 13.64 2.18
N ASP A 77 16.38 12.62 2.99
CA ASP A 77 17.23 11.44 3.18
C ASP A 77 16.56 10.12 2.77
N GLY A 78 15.26 10.14 2.43
CA GLY A 78 14.50 8.97 2.00
C GLY A 78 14.10 8.01 3.13
N THR A 79 14.29 8.40 4.40
CA THR A 79 13.80 7.66 5.57
C THR A 79 12.29 7.75 5.64
N PHE A 80 11.62 6.65 5.97
CA PHE A 80 10.17 6.63 6.15
C PHE A 80 9.71 5.71 7.27
N ILE A 81 8.46 5.94 7.71
CA ILE A 81 7.67 5.07 8.58
C ILE A 81 6.31 4.87 7.90
N ALA A 82 6.04 3.66 7.43
CA ALA A 82 4.76 3.28 6.82
C ALA A 82 3.86 2.56 7.82
N LEU A 83 2.56 2.85 7.78
CA LEU A 83 1.53 2.33 8.65
C LEU A 83 0.58 1.46 7.83
N ILE A 84 0.46 0.18 8.19
CA ILE A 84 -0.32 -0.81 7.46
C ILE A 84 -1.22 -1.54 8.45
N THR A 85 -2.47 -1.76 8.05
CA THR A 85 -3.44 -2.55 8.81
C THR A 85 -3.86 -3.75 8.00
N ALA A 86 -4.03 -4.88 8.67
CA ALA A 86 -4.60 -6.10 8.13
C ALA A 86 -5.69 -6.62 9.07
N PRO A 87 -6.59 -7.51 8.62
CA PRO A 87 -7.52 -8.21 9.48
C PRO A 87 -6.83 -8.93 10.66
N ALA A 88 -7.57 -9.11 11.75
CA ALA A 88 -7.04 -9.76 12.95
C ALA A 88 -6.66 -11.24 12.71
N GLU A 89 -7.38 -11.91 11.80
CA GLU A 89 -7.13 -13.30 11.38
C GLU A 89 -5.84 -13.48 10.58
N GLU A 90 -5.27 -12.41 10.00
CA GLU A 90 -4.00 -12.49 9.27
C GLU A 90 -2.77 -12.57 10.19
N TRP A 91 -2.95 -12.45 11.51
CA TRP A 91 -1.85 -12.47 12.49
C TRP A 91 -0.91 -13.65 12.30
N GLU A 92 -1.44 -14.87 12.19
CA GLU A 92 -0.62 -16.08 12.12
C GLU A 92 0.23 -16.12 10.84
N ALA A 93 -0.35 -15.69 9.72
CA ALA A 93 0.37 -15.59 8.45
C ALA A 93 1.48 -14.52 8.52
N ILE A 94 1.20 -13.38 9.15
CA ILE A 94 2.15 -12.28 9.33
C ILE A 94 3.28 -12.70 10.29
N SER A 95 2.94 -13.30 11.43
CA SER A 95 3.90 -13.80 12.41
C SER A 95 4.81 -14.87 11.82
N THR A 96 4.26 -15.78 11.00
CA THR A 96 5.03 -16.80 10.27
C THR A 96 5.94 -16.14 9.24
N ARG A 97 5.44 -15.19 8.45
CA ARG A 97 6.23 -14.47 7.45
C ARG A 97 7.45 -13.82 8.08
N TYR A 98 7.32 -13.23 9.26
CA TYR A 98 8.43 -12.57 9.97
C TYR A 98 9.13 -13.47 11.00
N ALA A 99 8.98 -14.80 10.92
CA ALA A 99 9.76 -15.74 11.71
C ALA A 99 11.25 -15.72 11.30
N PRO A 100 12.20 -15.83 12.25
CA PRO A 100 13.65 -15.74 11.97
C PRO A 100 14.13 -16.57 10.78
N GLU A 101 13.61 -17.79 10.62
CA GLU A 101 13.91 -18.72 9.54
C GLU A 101 13.46 -18.23 8.14
N ASN A 102 12.46 -17.36 8.07
CA ASN A 102 11.86 -16.84 6.83
C ASN A 102 12.43 -15.47 6.41
N LEU A 103 13.16 -14.79 7.30
CA LEU A 103 13.70 -13.45 7.05
C LEU A 103 14.83 -13.40 6.00
N PRO A 104 15.77 -14.37 5.93
CA PRO A 104 16.80 -14.37 4.90
C PRO A 104 16.23 -14.44 3.48
N ALA A 105 15.17 -15.23 3.27
CA ALA A 105 14.48 -15.33 1.98
C ALA A 105 13.80 -14.01 1.57
N GLN A 106 13.54 -13.12 2.54
CA GLN A 106 13.02 -11.77 2.32
C GLN A 106 14.13 -10.72 2.20
N GLY A 107 15.41 -11.14 2.19
CA GLY A 107 16.56 -10.26 1.99
C GLY A 107 17.03 -9.51 3.23
N PHE A 108 16.57 -9.89 4.43
CA PHE A 108 17.18 -9.39 5.66
C PHE A 108 18.54 -10.05 5.88
N ALA A 109 19.56 -9.22 6.10
CA ALA A 109 20.86 -9.60 6.62
C ALA A 109 20.87 -9.39 8.13
N GLU A 110 21.42 -10.38 8.84
CA GLU A 110 21.51 -10.40 10.31
C GLU A 110 20.20 -10.01 11.02
N PRO A 111 19.06 -10.62 10.65
CA PRO A 111 17.78 -10.25 11.24
C PRO A 111 17.74 -10.58 12.74
N MET A 112 17.21 -9.65 13.52
CA MET A 112 16.85 -9.84 14.92
C MET A 112 15.34 -9.72 15.06
N ARG A 113 14.70 -10.69 15.70
CA ARG A 113 13.29 -10.62 16.13
C ARG A 113 13.24 -10.62 17.64
N GLU A 114 12.53 -9.66 18.21
CA GLU A 114 12.32 -9.55 19.64
C GLU A 114 10.85 -9.25 19.97
N PRO A 115 10.32 -9.75 21.09
CA PRO A 115 9.01 -9.33 21.57
C PRO A 115 9.07 -7.85 21.99
N VAL A 116 7.99 -7.12 21.76
CA VAL A 116 7.81 -5.74 22.23
C VAL A 116 6.45 -5.60 22.90
N GLU A 117 6.32 -4.63 23.80
CA GLU A 117 5.04 -4.29 24.41
C GLU A 117 4.45 -3.07 23.71
N ILE A 118 3.19 -3.18 23.28
CA ILE A 118 2.41 -2.09 22.70
C ILE A 118 1.06 -2.06 23.42
N GLU A 119 0.69 -0.89 23.91
CA GLU A 119 -0.59 -0.72 24.61
C GLU A 119 -1.76 -1.11 23.71
N GLY A 120 -2.66 -1.93 24.23
CA GLY A 120 -3.83 -2.45 23.50
C GLY A 120 -3.54 -3.67 22.62
N ALA A 121 -2.28 -4.08 22.44
CA ALA A 121 -1.92 -5.30 21.73
C ALA A 121 -1.89 -6.52 22.66
N THR A 122 -2.37 -7.68 22.19
CA THR A 122 -2.25 -8.96 22.91
C THR A 122 -0.90 -9.63 22.65
N GLU A 123 -0.34 -9.43 21.46
CA GLU A 123 0.97 -9.91 21.04
C GLU A 123 1.61 -8.85 20.14
N ALA A 124 2.91 -8.61 20.32
CA ALA A 124 3.66 -7.78 19.41
C ALA A 124 5.12 -8.21 19.32
N PHE A 125 5.74 -7.99 18.17
CA PHE A 125 7.16 -8.21 17.95
C PHE A 125 7.75 -7.13 17.04
N MET A 126 9.04 -6.90 17.20
CA MET A 126 9.84 -6.11 16.28
C MET A 126 10.85 -7.01 15.58
N VAL A 127 10.93 -6.90 14.27
CA VAL A 127 12.04 -7.39 13.45
C VAL A 127 12.90 -6.21 13.05
N SER A 128 14.22 -6.35 13.15
CA SER A 128 15.17 -5.38 12.61
C SER A 128 16.29 -6.07 11.84
N GLY A 129 16.89 -5.39 10.88
CA GLY A 129 18.05 -5.89 10.14
C GLY A 129 18.39 -5.01 8.95
N GLU A 130 19.52 -5.30 8.31
CA GLU A 130 19.89 -4.65 7.06
C GLU A 130 19.15 -5.33 5.88
N GLN A 131 18.70 -4.55 4.90
CA GLN A 131 18.11 -5.09 3.68
C GLN A 131 18.80 -4.48 2.46
N ARG A 132 19.20 -5.35 1.51
CA ARG A 132 19.74 -4.90 0.23
C ARG A 132 18.61 -4.77 -0.79
N LEU A 133 18.27 -3.54 -1.16
CA LEU A 133 17.15 -3.26 -2.09
C LEU A 133 17.58 -3.37 -3.57
N GLN A 134 18.85 -3.07 -3.88
CA GLN A 134 19.47 -3.17 -5.22
C GLN A 134 20.97 -3.45 -5.05
N GLN A 135 21.72 -3.67 -6.15
CA GLN A 135 23.14 -4.09 -6.10
C GLN A 135 24.06 -3.20 -5.23
N SER A 136 23.71 -1.94 -4.95
CA SER A 136 24.54 -1.00 -4.18
C SER A 136 23.86 -0.30 -2.99
N LEU A 137 22.55 -0.46 -2.78
CA LEU A 137 21.83 0.23 -1.71
C LEU A 137 21.46 -0.75 -0.58
N THR A 138 22.12 -0.58 0.56
CA THR A 138 21.74 -1.20 1.83
C THR A 138 20.95 -0.19 2.65
N VAL A 139 19.84 -0.63 3.22
CA VAL A 139 19.02 0.14 4.15
C VAL A 139 18.92 -0.60 5.48
N ASP A 140 18.72 0.14 6.57
CA ASP A 140 18.25 -0.47 7.80
C ASP A 140 16.72 -0.53 7.76
N LYS A 141 16.17 -1.67 8.17
CA LYS A 141 14.73 -1.90 8.15
C LYS A 141 14.24 -2.44 9.49
N TRP A 142 13.12 -1.89 9.93
CA TRP A 142 12.36 -2.38 11.07
C TRP A 142 10.94 -2.72 10.62
N VAL A 143 10.41 -3.79 11.19
CA VAL A 143 9.00 -4.17 11.06
C VAL A 143 8.48 -4.45 12.45
N VAL A 144 7.55 -3.62 12.92
CA VAL A 144 6.80 -3.88 14.14
C VAL A 144 5.45 -4.44 13.74
N ALA A 145 5.07 -5.59 14.28
CA ALA A 145 3.74 -6.16 14.09
C ALA A 145 3.07 -6.34 15.45
N ALA A 146 1.80 -5.97 15.54
CA ALA A 146 1.00 -6.06 16.76
C ALA A 146 -0.41 -6.57 16.46
N ARG A 147 -0.89 -7.51 17.29
CA ARG A 147 -2.24 -8.06 17.23
C ARG A 147 -3.14 -7.35 18.23
N THR A 148 -4.29 -6.90 17.76
CA THR A 148 -5.43 -6.48 18.58
C THR A 148 -6.63 -7.38 18.27
N PRO A 149 -7.73 -7.31 19.04
CA PRO A 149 -8.95 -8.03 18.70
C PRO A 149 -9.50 -7.67 17.31
N ASP A 150 -9.34 -6.42 16.89
CA ASP A 150 -10.00 -5.88 15.68
C ASP A 150 -9.10 -5.85 14.44
N GLN A 151 -7.78 -5.88 14.62
CA GLN A 151 -6.82 -5.77 13.51
C GLN A 151 -5.43 -6.31 13.86
N THR A 152 -4.65 -6.56 12.81
CA THR A 152 -3.18 -6.65 12.87
C THR A 152 -2.58 -5.33 12.39
N ALA A 153 -1.84 -4.64 13.25
CA ALA A 153 -1.07 -3.46 12.90
C ALA A 153 0.35 -3.84 12.46
N ILE A 154 0.83 -3.27 11.37
CA ILE A 154 2.19 -3.44 10.85
C ILE A 154 2.78 -2.05 10.61
N VAL A 155 3.90 -1.75 11.26
CA VAL A 155 4.67 -0.51 11.08
C VAL A 155 6.02 -0.85 10.47
N ILE A 156 6.32 -0.30 9.31
CA ILE A 156 7.59 -0.50 8.61
C ILE A 156 8.39 0.79 8.65
N ALA A 157 9.53 0.80 9.34
CA ALA A 157 10.49 1.89 9.23
C ALA A 157 11.64 1.46 8.33
N GLN A 158 12.09 2.38 7.49
CA GLN A 158 13.29 2.19 6.68
C GLN A 158 14.15 3.43 6.78
N ARG A 159 15.44 3.22 7.05
CA ARG A 159 16.46 4.26 7.04
C ARG A 159 17.44 4.01 5.92
N VAL A 160 17.74 5.05 5.16
CA VAL A 160 18.90 5.06 4.27
C VAL A 160 20.08 5.66 5.03
N PRO A 161 21.21 4.96 5.21
CA PRO A 161 22.35 5.45 5.99
C PRO A 161 23.21 6.46 5.19
N LEU A 162 22.56 7.48 4.60
CA LEU A 162 23.20 8.58 3.87
C LEU A 162 23.26 9.82 4.78
N GLN A 163 24.47 10.35 5.01
CA GLN A 163 24.64 11.48 5.93
C GLN A 163 24.06 12.79 5.36
N PRO A 164 23.38 13.61 6.19
CA PRO A 164 22.98 13.34 7.58
C PRO A 164 21.80 12.34 7.63
N ALA A 165 21.92 11.29 8.44
CA ALA A 165 20.87 10.29 8.64
C ALA A 165 20.43 10.23 10.11
N TYR A 166 19.15 9.91 10.35
CA TYR A 166 18.67 9.60 11.69
C TYR A 166 19.48 8.46 12.32
N THR A 167 19.74 8.54 13.63
CA THR A 167 20.33 7.40 14.34
C THR A 167 19.38 6.20 14.41
N ARG A 168 19.93 4.99 14.51
CA ARG A 168 19.16 3.75 14.70
C ARG A 168 18.32 3.83 15.98
N GLN A 169 18.93 4.35 17.04
CA GLN A 169 18.27 4.61 18.31
C GLN A 169 17.09 5.59 18.16
N ALA A 170 17.21 6.63 17.34
CA ALA A 170 16.09 7.54 17.10
C ALA A 170 14.92 6.84 16.40
N ILE A 171 15.19 5.99 15.40
CA ILE A 171 14.15 5.18 14.72
C ILE A 171 13.47 4.24 15.70
N GLU A 172 14.24 3.50 16.51
CA GLU A 172 13.72 2.58 17.51
C GLU A 172 12.91 3.31 18.60
N ALA A 173 13.36 4.50 19.01
CA ALA A 173 12.61 5.35 19.94
C ALA A 173 11.27 5.82 19.34
N ALA A 174 11.23 6.18 18.05
CA ALA A 174 9.99 6.53 17.36
C ALA A 174 9.04 5.32 17.26
N LEU A 175 9.56 4.13 16.97
CA LEU A 175 8.77 2.89 16.97
C LEU A 175 8.26 2.53 18.38
N GLY A 176 8.98 2.88 19.43
CA GLY A 176 8.51 2.77 20.81
C GLY A 176 7.31 3.67 21.16
N THR A 177 6.96 4.63 20.29
CA THR A 177 5.78 5.48 20.45
C THR A 177 4.53 4.97 19.72
N ILE A 178 4.59 3.77 19.12
CA ILE A 178 3.44 3.20 18.43
C ILE A 178 2.26 3.12 19.40
N ALA A 179 1.16 3.77 19.00
CA ALA A 179 -0.11 3.74 19.70
C ALA A 179 -1.18 3.17 18.78
N LEU A 180 -2.05 2.35 19.34
CA LEU A 180 -3.15 1.71 18.63
C LEU A 180 -4.48 2.29 19.13
N ARG A 181 -5.41 2.45 18.21
CA ARG A 181 -6.82 2.73 18.52
C ARG A 181 -7.71 1.84 17.67
N GLU A 182 -8.98 1.79 18.03
CA GLU A 182 -9.99 1.14 17.21
C GLU A 182 -9.98 1.73 15.79
N PRO A 183 -10.02 0.89 14.74
CA PRO A 183 -10.11 1.38 13.37
C PRO A 183 -11.35 2.26 13.19
N PRO A 184 -11.23 3.41 12.49
CA PRO A 184 -12.42 4.16 12.12
C PRO A 184 -13.35 3.29 11.26
N GLY A 185 -14.64 3.62 11.25
CA GLY A 185 -15.60 2.90 10.42
C GLY A 185 -15.19 2.92 8.95
N LEU A 186 -15.56 1.87 8.20
CA LEU A 186 -15.15 1.73 6.80
C LEU A 186 -15.52 2.95 5.95
N GLU A 187 -16.69 3.55 6.19
CA GLU A 187 -17.13 4.77 5.48
C GLU A 187 -16.30 6.00 5.85
N ASP A 188 -15.84 6.13 7.09
CA ASP A 188 -14.93 7.22 7.50
C ASP A 188 -13.55 7.06 6.84
N GLN A 189 -13.07 5.81 6.72
CA GLN A 189 -11.84 5.52 5.99
C GLN A 189 -11.98 5.88 4.50
N ILE A 190 -13.09 5.51 3.87
CA ILE A 190 -13.39 5.90 2.48
C ILE A 190 -13.48 7.43 2.37
N GLY A 191 -14.09 8.07 3.35
CA GLY A 191 -14.19 9.52 3.49
C GLY A 191 -12.83 10.22 3.62
N ALA A 192 -11.76 9.52 3.99
CA ALA A 192 -10.40 10.05 4.11
C ALA A 192 -9.52 9.81 2.86
N LEU A 193 -9.99 9.06 1.86
CA LEU A 193 -9.23 8.78 0.64
C LEU A 193 -8.94 10.07 -0.16
N PRO A 194 -7.85 10.11 -0.95
CA PRO A 194 -7.50 11.25 -1.83
C PRO A 194 -8.39 11.34 -3.08
N PHE A 195 -9.53 10.65 -3.09
CA PHE A 195 -10.56 10.72 -4.10
C PHE A 195 -11.92 10.50 -3.45
N ALA A 196 -12.97 11.07 -4.02
CA ALA A 196 -14.35 10.74 -3.68
C ALA A 196 -14.92 9.73 -4.67
N ILE A 197 -15.88 8.95 -4.17
CA ILE A 197 -16.56 7.88 -4.91
C ILE A 197 -18.04 8.26 -4.95
N GLY A 198 -18.57 8.48 -6.14
CA GLY A 198 -19.98 8.78 -6.35
C GLY A 198 -20.81 7.49 -6.38
N ASP A 199 -21.32 7.14 -7.56
CA ASP A 199 -22.03 5.89 -7.77
C ASP A 199 -21.07 4.69 -7.62
N ARG A 200 -21.39 3.78 -6.68
CA ARG A 200 -20.66 2.53 -6.45
C ARG A 200 -21.12 1.40 -7.35
N ALA A 201 -22.09 1.63 -8.23
CA ALA A 201 -22.65 0.66 -9.16
C ALA A 201 -23.10 -0.64 -8.49
N GLY A 202 -23.58 -0.56 -7.23
CA GLY A 202 -24.00 -1.69 -6.39
C GLY A 202 -22.87 -2.48 -5.71
N PHE A 203 -21.61 -2.13 -5.94
CA PHE A 203 -20.49 -2.75 -5.22
C PHE A 203 -20.43 -2.27 -3.76
N ARG A 204 -20.21 -3.21 -2.85
CA ARG A 204 -20.03 -2.95 -1.42
C ARG A 204 -18.54 -2.80 -1.11
N PRO A 205 -18.12 -1.79 -0.33
CA PRO A 205 -16.74 -1.71 0.11
C PRO A 205 -16.44 -2.86 1.09
N VAL A 206 -15.25 -3.41 0.96
CA VAL A 206 -14.74 -4.49 1.81
C VAL A 206 -13.71 -3.94 2.79
N ARG A 207 -12.73 -3.18 2.29
CA ARG A 207 -11.66 -2.61 3.11
C ARG A 207 -10.96 -1.45 2.40
N VAL A 208 -10.41 -0.53 3.19
CA VAL A 208 -9.42 0.45 2.75
C VAL A 208 -8.03 -0.11 3.02
N THR A 209 -7.07 0.14 2.13
CA THR A 209 -5.67 -0.26 2.31
C THR A 209 -4.75 0.93 2.04
N GLY A 210 -3.77 1.13 2.92
CA GLY A 210 -2.72 2.14 2.73
C GLY A 210 -3.19 3.59 2.70
N GLY A 211 -4.45 3.86 3.09
CA GLY A 211 -5.06 5.20 3.07
C GLY A 211 -5.26 5.80 1.67
N ASN A 212 -5.00 5.02 0.62
CA ASN A 212 -5.05 5.47 -0.77
C ASN A 212 -5.76 4.49 -1.71
N SER A 213 -6.26 3.37 -1.17
CA SER A 213 -6.98 2.37 -1.97
C SER A 213 -8.15 1.77 -1.21
N VAL A 214 -9.14 1.31 -1.96
CA VAL A 214 -10.31 0.61 -1.45
C VAL A 214 -10.62 -0.59 -2.33
N LEU A 215 -10.93 -1.71 -1.69
CA LEU A 215 -11.44 -2.92 -2.30
C LEU A 215 -12.96 -2.92 -2.21
N PHE A 216 -13.61 -3.25 -3.32
CA PHE A 216 -15.03 -3.46 -3.46
C PHE A 216 -15.31 -4.88 -3.98
N THR A 217 -16.48 -5.39 -3.64
CA THR A 217 -17.01 -6.65 -4.17
C THR A 217 -18.52 -6.56 -4.35
N GLU A 218 -19.10 -7.53 -5.04
CA GLU A 218 -20.54 -7.79 -5.01
C GLU A 218 -20.81 -9.26 -4.71
N GLY A 219 -21.13 -9.49 -3.44
CA GLY A 219 -21.56 -10.77 -2.89
C GLY A 219 -21.39 -10.78 -1.37
N GLU A 220 -21.58 -11.95 -0.78
CA GLU A 220 -21.66 -12.12 0.67
C GLU A 220 -20.28 -12.10 1.34
N ASP A 221 -19.21 -12.46 0.63
CA ASP A 221 -17.89 -12.63 1.24
C ASP A 221 -17.06 -11.36 1.22
N ASN A 222 -16.28 -11.17 2.27
CA ASN A 222 -15.27 -10.12 2.38
C ASN A 222 -13.88 -10.58 1.92
N VAL A 223 -13.75 -11.88 1.63
CA VAL A 223 -12.56 -12.50 1.06
C VAL A 223 -13.01 -13.16 -0.22
N VAL A 224 -12.50 -12.67 -1.35
CA VAL A 224 -12.84 -13.22 -2.67
C VAL A 224 -11.82 -14.28 -3.03
N GLU A 225 -12.27 -15.51 -3.19
CA GLU A 225 -11.42 -16.63 -3.61
C GLU A 225 -11.83 -17.08 -5.01
N GLU A 226 -10.84 -17.41 -5.85
CA GLU A 226 -11.08 -18.05 -7.16
C GLU A 226 -12.06 -17.30 -8.07
N ALA A 227 -12.14 -15.97 -7.94
CA ALA A 227 -13.12 -15.12 -8.63
C ALA A 227 -14.56 -15.61 -8.45
N ASP A 228 -14.94 -16.07 -7.24
CA ASP A 228 -16.31 -16.39 -6.88
C ASP A 228 -17.25 -15.17 -6.90
N GLN A 229 -16.68 -13.97 -6.74
CA GLN A 229 -17.36 -12.67 -6.80
C GLN A 229 -16.53 -11.66 -7.61
N PRO A 230 -17.15 -10.65 -8.23
CA PRO A 230 -16.41 -9.58 -8.88
C PRO A 230 -15.62 -8.76 -7.86
N VAL A 231 -14.40 -8.38 -8.21
CA VAL A 231 -13.53 -7.52 -7.40
C VAL A 231 -13.29 -6.21 -8.13
N VAL A 232 -13.41 -5.08 -7.42
CA VAL A 232 -12.95 -3.78 -7.92
C VAL A 232 -12.00 -3.16 -6.91
N ILE A 233 -10.79 -2.84 -7.35
CA ILE A 233 -9.79 -2.11 -6.56
C ILE A 233 -9.67 -0.72 -7.16
N VAL A 234 -9.91 0.31 -6.35
CA VAL A 234 -9.63 1.70 -6.69
C VAL A 234 -8.43 2.14 -5.89
N ALA A 235 -7.39 2.66 -6.55
CA ALA A 235 -6.19 3.16 -5.89
C ALA A 235 -5.74 4.49 -6.50
N ALA A 236 -5.33 5.42 -5.65
CA ALA A 236 -4.65 6.64 -6.06
C ALA A 236 -3.15 6.52 -5.86
N SER A 237 -2.40 6.90 -6.89
CA SER A 237 -0.95 7.12 -6.81
C SER A 237 -0.68 8.61 -6.95
N GLN A 238 0.21 9.13 -6.10
CA GLN A 238 0.76 10.49 -6.25
C GLN A 238 2.16 10.47 -6.88
N GLU A 239 2.57 9.34 -7.46
CA GLU A 239 3.78 9.29 -8.29
C GLU A 239 3.65 10.20 -9.50
N ILE A 240 4.76 10.72 -10.01
CA ILE A 240 4.75 11.57 -11.20
C ILE A 240 4.08 10.80 -12.34
N SER A 241 2.98 11.36 -12.85
CA SER A 241 2.28 10.80 -13.99
C SER A 241 3.24 10.60 -15.16
N PRO A 242 3.20 9.46 -15.86
CA PRO A 242 3.98 9.33 -17.07
C PRO A 242 3.59 10.44 -18.06
N PRO A 243 4.57 10.96 -18.83
CA PRO A 243 4.32 11.86 -19.95
C PRO A 243 3.24 11.31 -20.87
N GLU A 244 2.47 12.18 -21.53
CA GLU A 244 1.27 11.81 -22.30
C GLU A 244 1.56 10.72 -23.34
N ASP A 245 2.67 10.85 -24.06
CA ASP A 245 3.15 9.91 -25.08
C ASP A 245 3.56 8.53 -24.51
N ARG A 246 3.74 8.41 -23.19
CA ARG A 246 4.12 7.16 -22.49
C ARG A 246 2.99 6.55 -21.65
N ARG A 247 1.78 7.13 -21.68
CA ARG A 247 0.65 6.68 -20.86
C ARG A 247 0.10 5.31 -21.28
N ASP A 248 -0.03 5.04 -22.58
CA ASP A 248 -0.49 3.73 -23.07
C ASP A 248 0.48 2.61 -22.67
N ASP A 249 1.76 2.82 -22.93
CA ASP A 249 2.85 1.94 -22.52
C ASP A 249 2.86 1.66 -21.01
N PHE A 250 2.68 2.71 -20.20
CA PHE A 250 2.56 2.59 -18.76
C PHE A 250 1.36 1.72 -18.36
N ALA A 251 0.18 2.00 -18.93
CA ALA A 251 -1.04 1.28 -18.62
C ALA A 251 -0.96 -0.21 -18.99
N ARG A 252 -0.39 -0.54 -20.16
CA ARG A 252 -0.16 -1.92 -20.61
C ARG A 252 0.82 -2.66 -19.71
N ARG A 253 1.94 -2.02 -19.33
CA ARG A 253 2.90 -2.63 -18.39
C ARG A 253 2.27 -2.87 -17.03
N ALA A 254 1.54 -1.88 -16.51
CA ALA A 254 0.86 -1.99 -15.22
C ALA A 254 -0.18 -3.13 -15.21
N LEU A 255 -0.91 -3.33 -16.31
CA LEU A 255 -1.88 -4.41 -16.46
C LEU A 255 -1.21 -5.78 -16.52
N ASN A 256 -0.14 -5.93 -17.30
CA ASN A 256 0.62 -7.19 -17.38
C ASN A 256 1.35 -7.56 -16.07
N GLY A 257 1.57 -6.59 -15.19
CA GLY A 257 2.22 -6.79 -13.89
C GLY A 257 1.27 -7.14 -12.74
N LEU A 258 -0.03 -7.37 -13.00
CA LEU A 258 -0.97 -7.73 -11.95
C LEU A 258 -0.61 -9.09 -11.32
N ALA A 259 -0.28 -9.07 -10.03
CA ALA A 259 -0.04 -10.27 -9.26
C ALA A 259 -1.33 -11.10 -9.12
N GLY A 260 -1.20 -12.42 -9.14
CA GLY A 260 -2.33 -13.35 -8.99
C GLY A 260 -3.02 -13.72 -10.30
N LEU A 261 -2.70 -13.05 -11.40
CA LEU A 261 -3.21 -13.36 -12.73
C LEU A 261 -2.12 -13.91 -13.64
N GLU A 262 -2.50 -14.88 -14.46
CA GLU A 262 -1.65 -15.53 -15.46
C GLU A 262 -2.25 -15.35 -16.86
N ASN A 263 -1.43 -15.52 -17.90
CA ASN A 263 -1.85 -15.49 -19.31
C ASN A 263 -2.64 -14.25 -19.73
N ILE A 264 -2.28 -13.07 -19.18
CA ILE A 264 -2.93 -11.80 -19.48
C ILE A 264 -2.82 -11.51 -20.98
N ARG A 265 -3.95 -11.34 -21.65
CA ARG A 265 -4.07 -10.95 -23.06
C ARG A 265 -4.95 -9.73 -23.18
N ILE A 266 -4.35 -8.61 -23.57
CA ILE A 266 -5.06 -7.35 -23.81
C ILE A 266 -5.83 -7.45 -25.14
N GLU A 267 -7.14 -7.28 -25.08
CA GLU A 267 -8.03 -7.30 -26.25
C GLU A 267 -8.22 -5.89 -26.82
N ARG A 268 -8.35 -4.90 -25.94
CA ARG A 268 -8.51 -3.48 -26.28
C ARG A 268 -7.76 -2.63 -25.26
N ALA A 269 -7.14 -1.55 -25.73
CA ALA A 269 -6.53 -0.54 -24.90
C ALA A 269 -6.54 0.80 -25.64
N GLU A 270 -7.12 1.81 -25.02
CA GLU A 270 -7.43 3.10 -25.66
C GLU A 270 -7.19 4.25 -24.68
N THR A 271 -6.65 5.35 -25.21
CA THR A 271 -6.56 6.63 -24.50
C THR A 271 -7.68 7.55 -25.00
N PHE A 272 -8.35 8.24 -24.09
CA PHE A 272 -9.36 9.25 -24.43
C PHE A 272 -9.34 10.40 -23.43
N ARG A 273 -9.99 11.51 -23.77
CA ARG A 273 -10.09 12.70 -22.90
C ARG A 273 -11.52 12.88 -22.42
N GLN A 274 -11.69 13.07 -21.12
CA GLN A 274 -12.99 13.28 -20.47
C GLN A 274 -12.81 14.16 -19.24
N ASP A 275 -13.69 15.14 -19.03
CA ASP A 275 -13.65 16.10 -17.90
C ASP A 275 -12.29 16.78 -17.71
N ASN A 276 -11.68 17.17 -18.83
CA ASN A 276 -10.34 17.77 -18.89
C ASN A 276 -9.21 16.92 -18.28
N ALA A 277 -9.45 15.63 -18.07
CA ALA A 277 -8.44 14.65 -17.70
C ALA A 277 -8.20 13.69 -18.88
N ASP A 278 -7.00 13.16 -18.95
CA ASP A 278 -6.68 12.10 -19.89
C ASP A 278 -6.90 10.75 -19.19
N TRP A 279 -7.59 9.86 -19.89
CA TRP A 279 -7.98 8.56 -19.41
C TRP A 279 -7.36 7.48 -20.28
N HIS A 280 -7.08 6.34 -19.68
CA HIS A 280 -6.72 5.12 -20.39
C HIS A 280 -7.61 4.00 -19.91
N GLU A 281 -8.16 3.22 -20.84
CA GLU A 281 -8.96 2.06 -20.54
C GLU A 281 -8.42 0.86 -21.31
N ALA A 282 -8.26 -0.26 -20.60
CA ALA A 282 -7.87 -1.53 -21.18
C ALA A 282 -8.78 -2.66 -20.71
N VAL A 283 -9.10 -3.56 -21.63
CA VAL A 283 -9.83 -4.81 -21.34
C VAL A 283 -8.93 -5.97 -21.74
N ALA A 284 -8.79 -6.93 -20.84
CA ALA A 284 -7.98 -8.12 -21.04
C ALA A 284 -8.72 -9.38 -20.58
N THR A 285 -8.34 -10.52 -21.14
CA THR A 285 -8.63 -11.84 -20.56
C THR A 285 -7.41 -12.33 -19.78
N ALA A 286 -7.62 -13.05 -18.70
CA ALA A 286 -6.56 -13.69 -17.93
C ALA A 286 -7.06 -14.98 -17.29
N THR A 287 -6.18 -15.64 -16.53
CA THR A 287 -6.50 -16.82 -15.73
C THR A 287 -6.09 -16.55 -14.28
N GLU A 288 -7.00 -16.74 -13.33
CA GLU A 288 -6.68 -16.75 -11.90
C GLU A 288 -5.73 -17.91 -11.56
N ARG A 289 -5.01 -17.84 -10.44
CA ARG A 289 -4.10 -18.94 -10.02
C ARG A 289 -4.82 -20.27 -9.81
N SER A 290 -6.12 -20.24 -9.53
CA SER A 290 -6.97 -21.43 -9.44
C SER A 290 -7.28 -22.08 -10.79
N GLY A 291 -6.97 -21.41 -11.91
CA GLY A 291 -7.30 -21.84 -13.27
C GLY A 291 -8.60 -21.25 -13.81
N VAL A 292 -9.31 -20.41 -13.05
CA VAL A 292 -10.57 -19.79 -13.46
C VAL A 292 -10.32 -18.70 -14.53
N PRO A 293 -10.98 -18.76 -15.69
CA PRO A 293 -10.89 -17.69 -16.69
C PRO A 293 -11.59 -16.41 -16.21
N VAL A 294 -10.90 -15.29 -16.32
CA VAL A 294 -11.41 -13.98 -15.88
C VAL A 294 -11.31 -12.92 -16.98
N VAL A 295 -12.21 -11.94 -16.91
CA VAL A 295 -12.07 -10.66 -17.59
C VAL A 295 -11.50 -9.64 -16.61
N VAL A 296 -10.56 -8.83 -17.09
CA VAL A 296 -9.95 -7.73 -16.35
C VAL A 296 -10.22 -6.44 -17.09
N GLN A 297 -10.77 -5.45 -16.39
CA GLN A 297 -10.88 -4.09 -16.89
C GLN A 297 -10.00 -3.19 -16.04
N GLN A 298 -9.15 -2.42 -16.72
CA GLN A 298 -8.35 -1.37 -16.11
C GLN A 298 -8.82 -0.02 -16.63
N THR A 299 -9.03 0.92 -15.72
CA THR A 299 -9.24 2.33 -16.05
C THR A 299 -8.23 3.17 -15.27
N ILE A 300 -7.55 4.10 -15.94
CA ILE A 300 -6.62 5.04 -15.33
C ILE A 300 -7.05 6.44 -15.69
N ARG A 301 -7.33 7.27 -14.67
CA ARG A 301 -7.49 8.72 -14.81
C ARG A 301 -6.17 9.39 -14.44
N PHE A 302 -5.48 9.97 -15.43
CA PHE A 302 -4.26 10.73 -15.18
C PHE A 302 -4.61 12.13 -14.65
N LEU A 303 -3.87 12.55 -13.63
CA LEU A 303 -3.96 13.87 -13.01
C LEU A 303 -2.66 14.65 -13.26
N ASP A 304 -2.69 15.95 -12.99
CA ASP A 304 -1.49 16.80 -13.06
C ASP A 304 -0.37 16.28 -12.16
N GLN A 305 -0.75 15.70 -11.01
CA GLN A 305 0.14 15.00 -10.08
C GLN A 305 -0.52 13.66 -9.75
N GLY A 306 0.01 12.57 -10.31
CA GLY A 306 -0.50 11.23 -10.02
C GLY A 306 -1.63 10.76 -10.90
N PHE A 307 -2.24 9.64 -10.51
CA PHE A 307 -3.34 9.02 -11.23
C PHE A 307 -4.23 8.24 -10.28
N ILE A 308 -5.49 8.10 -10.65
CA ILE A 308 -6.42 7.15 -10.03
C ILE A 308 -6.53 5.95 -10.96
N ARG A 309 -6.30 4.75 -10.44
CA ARG A 309 -6.36 3.48 -11.18
C ARG A 309 -7.46 2.61 -10.59
N VAL A 310 -8.32 2.11 -11.46
CA VAL A 310 -9.34 1.11 -11.18
C VAL A 310 -8.91 -0.19 -11.84
N ILE A 311 -8.88 -1.28 -11.07
CA ILE A 311 -8.72 -2.65 -11.56
C ILE A 311 -9.96 -3.42 -11.17
N ALA A 312 -10.68 -3.92 -12.15
CA ALA A 312 -11.88 -4.71 -11.96
C ALA A 312 -11.70 -6.10 -12.58
N VAL A 313 -12.09 -7.14 -11.84
CA VAL A 313 -11.94 -8.54 -12.22
C VAL A 313 -13.26 -9.25 -11.97
N ALA A 314 -13.70 -10.06 -12.94
CA ALA A 314 -14.82 -10.98 -12.78
C ALA A 314 -14.60 -12.22 -13.66
N ARG A 315 -15.43 -13.26 -13.48
CA ARG A 315 -15.41 -14.42 -14.36
C ARG A 315 -15.67 -14.00 -15.80
N ALA A 316 -14.97 -14.64 -16.73
CA ALA A 316 -15.05 -14.29 -18.15
C ALA A 316 -16.49 -14.42 -18.70
N GLU A 317 -17.26 -15.41 -18.23
CA GLU A 317 -18.65 -15.63 -18.59
C GLU A 317 -19.63 -14.54 -18.14
N GLU A 318 -19.25 -13.74 -17.13
CA GLU A 318 -20.09 -12.69 -16.56
C GLU A 318 -19.71 -11.28 -17.06
N ARG A 319 -18.84 -11.22 -18.08
CA ARG A 319 -18.34 -9.96 -18.65
C ARG A 319 -19.45 -8.96 -18.94
N ASP A 320 -20.50 -9.39 -19.62
CA ASP A 320 -21.57 -8.48 -20.07
C ASP A 320 -22.39 -7.90 -18.91
N THR A 321 -22.44 -8.64 -17.78
CA THR A 321 -23.04 -8.18 -16.54
C THR A 321 -22.16 -7.13 -15.86
N TRP A 322 -20.86 -7.39 -15.76
CA TRP A 322 -19.97 -6.62 -14.90
C TRP A 322 -19.30 -5.42 -15.57
N ALA A 323 -18.94 -5.50 -16.85
CA ALA A 323 -18.20 -4.44 -17.54
C ALA A 323 -18.91 -3.06 -17.48
N PRO A 324 -20.25 -2.95 -17.68
CA PRO A 324 -20.94 -1.66 -17.54
C PRO A 324 -20.88 -1.08 -16.12
N ARG A 325 -20.90 -1.94 -15.10
CA ARG A 325 -20.88 -1.54 -13.68
C ARG A 325 -19.48 -1.12 -13.25
N PHE A 326 -18.45 -1.83 -13.73
CA PHE A 326 -17.06 -1.42 -13.56
C PHE A 326 -16.81 -0.02 -14.12
N ARG A 327 -17.33 0.25 -15.33
CA ARG A 327 -17.27 1.58 -15.93
C ARG A 327 -18.01 2.62 -15.10
N THR A 328 -19.23 2.32 -14.66
CA THR A 328 -20.05 3.24 -13.84
C THR A 328 -19.32 3.67 -12.56
N LEU A 329 -18.69 2.72 -11.85
CA LEU A 329 -17.88 3.04 -10.68
C LEU A 329 -16.64 3.87 -11.05
N ALA A 330 -15.92 3.52 -12.11
CA ALA A 330 -14.73 4.26 -12.53
C ALA A 330 -15.05 5.72 -12.93
N ASP A 331 -16.14 5.93 -13.66
CA ASP A 331 -16.60 7.24 -14.12
C ASP A 331 -17.08 8.12 -12.94
N SER A 332 -17.43 7.53 -11.79
CA SER A 332 -17.91 8.27 -10.60
C SER A 332 -16.78 8.83 -9.73
N LEU A 333 -15.52 8.49 -10.02
CA LEU A 333 -14.36 8.86 -9.22
C LEU A 333 -13.95 10.30 -9.47
N THR A 334 -13.78 11.07 -8.40
CA THR A 334 -13.29 12.46 -8.45
C THR A 334 -12.07 12.65 -7.56
N PRO A 335 -10.97 13.25 -8.05
CA PRO A 335 -9.80 13.55 -7.22
C PRO A 335 -10.14 14.59 -6.14
N ARG A 336 -9.40 14.57 -5.03
CA ARG A 336 -9.46 15.58 -3.97
C ARG A 336 -8.19 16.40 -3.89
#